data_AF-A0A5Y9P522-F1
#
_entry.id   AF-A0A5Y9P522-F1
#
_cell.length_a   1.000
_cell.length_b   1.000
_cell.length_c   1.000
_cell.angle_alpha   90.00
_cell.angle_beta   90.00
_cell.angle_gamma   90.00
#
_symmetry.space_group_name_H-M   'P 1'
#
loop_
_entity.id
_entity.type
_entity.pdbx_description
1 polymer ?
#
loop_
_entity_poly.entity_id
_entity_poly.type
_entity_poly.pdbx_seq_one_letter_code
_entity_poly.pdbx_strand_id
1 'polypeptide(L)' 'MTGKLSERHTGFIISGEMMVRDCSGNEYLIHAGEAFEVSENHDAWVVGDTPCVALDFTHIPR' A
#
# COMPACT_ATOMS: atom_id res chain seq x y z
N MET A 1 10.31 0.97 -8.96
CA MET A 1 10.56 -0.44 -8.61
C MET A 1 11.85 -0.54 -7.86
N THR A 2 11.77 -0.69 -6.54
CA THR A 2 12.91 -1.01 -5.67
C THR A 2 13.55 -2.36 -6.03
N GLY A 3 12.85 -3.17 -6.83
CA GLY A 3 13.30 -4.48 -7.31
C GLY A 3 13.20 -5.57 -6.25
N LYS A 4 12.60 -5.26 -5.09
CA LYS A 4 12.36 -6.21 -4.02
C LYS A 4 11.02 -6.92 -4.24
N LEU A 5 10.95 -8.18 -3.80
CA LEU A 5 9.70 -8.91 -3.74
C LEU A 5 8.78 -8.25 -2.69
N SER A 6 7.52 -8.04 -3.04
CA SER A 6 6.48 -7.58 -2.13
C SER A 6 5.28 -8.51 -2.21
N GLU A 7 4.66 -8.74 -1.05
CA GLU A 7 3.52 -9.63 -0.91
C GLU A 7 2.23 -8.95 -1.37
N ARG A 8 1.12 -9.67 -1.33
CA ARG A 8 -0.20 -9.08 -1.45
C ARG A 8 -0.58 -8.42 -0.13
N HIS A 9 -1.12 -7.22 -0.19
CA HIS A 9 -1.59 -6.49 0.99
C HIS A 9 -3.06 -6.12 0.83
N THR A 10 -3.81 -6.18 1.92
CA THR A 10 -5.16 -5.64 2.02
C THR A 10 -5.21 -4.85 3.31
N GLY A 11 -5.64 -3.59 3.24
CA GLY A 11 -5.47 -2.70 4.36
C GLY A 11 -6.39 -1.49 4.36
N PHE A 12 -6.16 -0.62 5.34
CA PHE A 12 -6.87 0.63 5.54
C PHE A 12 -5.94 1.71 6.08
N ILE A 13 -5.98 2.93 5.52
CA ILE A 13 -5.14 4.05 5.95
C ILE A 13 -5.82 4.82 7.08
N ILE A 14 -5.20 4.85 8.26
CA ILE A 14 -5.66 5.61 9.43
C ILE A 14 -5.28 7.10 9.29
N SER A 15 -4.05 7.39 8.85
CA SER A 15 -3.55 8.76 8.69
C SER A 15 -2.49 8.84 7.61
N GLY A 16 -2.26 10.05 7.07
CA GLY A 16 -1.30 10.29 6.00
C GLY A 16 -1.80 9.76 4.64
N GLU A 17 -0.87 9.65 3.69
CA GLU A 17 -1.15 9.19 2.33
C GLU A 17 -0.05 8.25 1.87
N MET A 18 -0.42 7.29 1.04
CA MET A 18 0.50 6.31 0.45
C MET A 18 0.32 6.28 -1.07
N MET A 19 1.42 6.41 -1.80
CA MET A 19 1.45 6.07 -3.21
C MET A 19 1.81 4.60 -3.36
N VAL A 20 1.08 3.89 -4.20
CA VAL A 20 1.39 2.52 -4.62
C VAL A 20 1.67 2.49 -6.09
N ARG A 21 2.73 1.80 -6.48
CA ARG A 21 3.04 1.52 -7.88
C ARG A 21 2.97 0.03 -8.16
N ASP A 22 2.07 -0.38 -9.05
CA ASP A 22 1.89 -1.79 -9.41
C ASP A 22 3.01 -2.31 -10.34
N CYS A 23 2.97 -3.62 -10.64
CA CYS A 23 3.93 -4.28 -11.52
C CYS A 23 3.84 -3.84 -12.99
N SER A 24 2.73 -3.22 -13.41
CA SER A 24 2.58 -2.62 -14.75
C SER A 24 3.08 -1.17 -14.79
N GLY A 25 3.44 -0.62 -13.62
CA GLY A 25 3.94 0.72 -13.45
C GLY A 25 2.85 1.78 -13.23
N ASN A 26 1.58 1.40 -13.07
CA ASN A 26 0.52 2.34 -12.72
C ASN A 26 0.66 2.79 -11.28
N GLU A 27 0.33 4.06 -11.02
CA GLU A 27 0.45 4.68 -9.70
C GLU A 27 -0.94 5.05 -9.15
N TYR A 28 -1.16 4.73 -7.88
CA TYR A 28 -2.41 4.93 -7.16
C TYR A 28 -2.13 5.63 -5.83
N LEU A 29 -2.69 6.83 -5.65
CA LEU A 29 -2.66 7.54 -4.37
C LEU A 29 -3.81 7.04 -3.51
N ILE A 30 -3.49 6.62 -2.28
CA ILE A 30 -4.44 6.14 -1.29
C ILE A 30 -4.42 7.10 -0.12
N HIS A 31 -5.60 7.59 0.25
CA HIS A 31 -5.77 8.62 1.27
C HIS A 31 -6.22 8.03 2.62
N ALA A 32 -6.02 8.80 3.69
CA ALA A 32 -6.60 8.48 4.99
C ALA A 32 -8.12 8.30 4.90
N GLY A 33 -8.62 7.20 5.48
CA GLY A 33 -10.03 6.82 5.40
C GLY A 33 -10.36 5.82 4.28
N GLU A 34 -9.39 5.44 3.45
CA GLU A 34 -9.60 4.51 2.34
C GLU A 34 -9.06 3.10 2.65
N ALA A 35 -9.79 2.10 2.16
CA ALA A 35 -9.33 0.73 2.11
C ALA A 35 -8.59 0.46 0.79
N PHE A 36 -7.63 -0.47 0.80
CA PHE A 36 -6.87 -0.83 -0.39
C PHE A 36 -6.63 -2.33 -0.48
N GLU A 37 -6.48 -2.81 -1.71
CA GLU A 37 -5.88 -4.11 -2.03
C GLU A 37 -4.78 -3.87 -3.06
N VAL A 38 -3.60 -4.44 -2.81
CA VAL A 38 -2.45 -4.34 -3.70
C VAL A 38 -1.90 -5.73 -3.96
N SER A 39 -1.72 -6.04 -5.25
CA SER A 39 -1.12 -7.31 -5.67
C SER A 39 0.38 -7.36 -5.38
N GLU A 40 0.93 -8.56 -5.38
CA GLU A 40 2.37 -8.80 -5.25
C GLU A 40 3.19 -8.03 -6.31
N ASN A 41 4.46 -7.77 -6.01
CA ASN A 41 5.41 -7.06 -6.88
C ASN A 41 5.05 -5.59 -7.15
N HIS A 42 4.59 -4.89 -6.11
CA HIS A 42 4.40 -3.44 -6.08
C HIS A 42 5.51 -2.73 -5.27
N ASP A 43 5.65 -1.43 -5.48
CA ASP A 43 6.31 -0.53 -4.53
C ASP A 43 5.25 0.32 -3.81
N ALA A 44 5.58 0.80 -2.61
CA ALA A 44 4.79 1.81 -1.92
C ALA A 44 5.68 2.81 -1.19
N TRP A 45 5.23 4.07 -1.09
CA TRP A 45 5.92 5.11 -0.34
C TRP A 45 4.95 6.13 0.25
N VAL A 46 5.37 6.79 1.33
CA VAL A 46 4.62 7.88 1.96
C VAL A 46 4.70 9.12 1.06
N VAL A 47 3.57 9.80 0.90
CA VAL A 47 3.50 11.09 0.20
C VAL A 47 3.38 12.21 1.23
N GLY A 48 4.22 13.23 1.09
CA GLY A 48 4.28 14.38 2.00
C GLY A 48 5.00 14.08 3.33
N ASP A 49 4.83 14.99 4.29
CA ASP A 49 5.57 14.97 5.56
C ASP A 49 4.77 14.35 6.73
N THR A 50 3.49 14.00 6.50
CA THR A 50 2.65 13.37 7.52
C THR A 50 2.89 11.86 7.51
N PRO A 51 3.22 11.24 8.66
CA PRO A 51 3.38 9.79 8.73
C PRO A 51 2.13 9.04 8.24
N CYS A 52 2.34 8.12 7.30
CA CYS A 52 1.29 7.19 6.87
C CYS A 52 1.18 6.05 7.88
N VAL A 53 -0.01 5.87 8.45
CA VAL A 53 -0.32 4.77 9.38
C VAL A 53 -1.38 3.90 8.75
N ALA A 54 -1.07 2.63 8.53
CA ALA A 54 -1.97 1.67 7.90
C ALA A 54 -2.21 0.45 8.81
N LEU A 55 -3.43 -0.09 8.75
CA LEU A 55 -3.70 -1.46 9.17
C LEU A 55 -3.50 -2.36 7.97
N ASP A 56 -2.66 -3.38 8.12
CA ASP A 56 -2.39 -4.38 7.08
C ASP A 56 -2.87 -5.75 7.57
N PHE A 57 -3.74 -6.36 6.78
CA PHE A 57 -4.39 -7.61 7.12
C PHE A 57 -3.76 -8.74 6.32
N THR A 58 -3.08 -9.63 7.04
CA THR A 58 -2.65 -10.90 6.44
C THR A 58 -3.86 -11.81 6.27
N HIS A 59 -3.80 -12.70 5.28
CA HIS A 59 -4.71 -13.83 5.25
C HIS A 59 -4.49 -14.69 6.51
N ILE A 60 -5.56 -14.97 7.25
CA ILE A 60 -5.55 -16.00 8.31
C ILE A 60 -5.98 -17.31 7.64
N PRO A 61 -5.09 -18.29 7.47
CA PRO A 61 -5.48 -19.60 6.99
C PRO A 61 -6.46 -20.21 8.00
N ARG A 62 -7.61 -20.70 7.50
CA ARG A 62 -8.56 -21.46 8.33
C ARG A 62 -8.05 -22.87 8.58
#